data_AF-A0AAU5QLN6-F1
#
_entry.id   AF-A0AAU5QLN6-F1
#
_cell.length_a   1.000
_cell.length_b   1.000
_cell.length_c   1.000
_cell.angle_alpha   90.00
_cell.angle_beta   90.00
_cell.angle_gamma   90.00
#
_symmetry.space_group_name_H-M   'P 1'
#
loop_
_entity.id
_entity.type
_entity.pdbx_description
1 polymer ?
#
loop_
_entity_poly.entity_id
_entity_poly.type
_entity_poly.pdbx_seq_one_letter_code
_entity_poly.pdbx_strand_id
1 'polypeptide(L)'
;MDLPEWLATVFEHEFTESQRSRVAEVITAINASTLSAAEMERGYGVIEGHARFLGAVILLHREGDDLEETLETATWDWRDLLLGTGLEHEGWPSVLAEKLGGPSDGDPLRG
;
A
#
# COMPACT_ATOMS: atom_id res chain seq x y z
N MET A 1 12.31 2.54 -2.51
CA MET A 1 10.86 2.84 -2.52
C MET A 1 10.69 4.02 -1.60
N ASP A 2 10.23 5.16 -2.11
CA ASP A 2 10.01 6.33 -1.27
C ASP A 2 8.66 6.15 -0.56
N LEU A 3 8.67 5.68 0.68
CA LEU A 3 7.47 5.52 1.50
C LEU A 3 7.44 6.59 2.59
N PRO A 4 6.25 7.01 3.06
CA PRO A 4 6.15 7.71 4.33
C PRO A 4 6.83 6.90 5.45
N GLU A 5 7.63 7.56 6.29
CA GLU A 5 8.44 6.90 7.34
C GLU A 5 7.60 6.02 8.28
N TRP A 6 6.41 6.49 8.65
CA TRP A 6 5.49 5.73 9.49
C TRP A 6 4.99 4.45 8.82
N LEU A 7 4.74 4.49 7.50
CA LEU A 7 4.27 3.33 6.74
C LEU A 7 5.40 2.32 6.53
N ALA A 8 6.63 2.80 6.31
CA ALA A 8 7.81 1.95 6.27
C ALA A 8 8.01 1.21 7.61
N THR A 9 7.81 1.91 8.73
CA THR A 9 7.90 1.32 10.07
C THR A 9 6.85 0.23 10.30
N VAL A 10 5.60 0.48 9.89
CA VAL A 10 4.55 -0.54 9.96
C VAL A 10 4.90 -1.73 9.08
N PHE A 11 5.33 -1.50 7.84
CA PHE A 11 5.72 -2.58 6.93
C PHE A 11 6.84 -3.46 7.48
N GLU A 12 7.85 -2.87 8.13
CA GLU A 12 8.93 -3.61 8.80
C GLU A 12 8.47 -4.45 9.98
N HIS A 13 7.45 -3.98 10.70
CA HIS A 13 6.88 -4.68 11.84
C HIS A 13 5.93 -5.82 11.44
N GLU A 14 5.11 -5.60 10.42
CA GLU A 14 4.06 -6.55 10.00
C GLU A 14 4.63 -7.75 9.24
N PHE A 15 5.73 -7.57 8.51
CA PHE A 15 6.25 -8.60 7.63
C PHE A 15 7.67 -9.00 8.02
N THR A 16 7.99 -10.28 7.87
CA THR A 16 9.37 -10.79 7.91
C THR A 16 10.19 -10.30 6.72
N GLU A 17 11.53 -10.39 6.79
CA GLU A 17 12.42 -9.99 5.68
C GLU A 17 12.09 -10.69 4.35
N SER A 18 11.76 -11.99 4.40
CA SER A 18 11.37 -12.76 3.21
C SER A 18 10.06 -12.26 2.61
N GLN A 19 9.04 -11.99 3.45
CA GLN A 19 7.77 -11.43 2.99
C GLN A 19 7.95 -10.01 2.43
N ARG A 20 8.79 -9.18 3.05
CA ARG A 20 9.08 -7.83 2.55
C ARG A 20 9.75 -7.85 1.18
N SER A 21 10.71 -8.76 1.01
CA SER A 21 11.38 -8.97 -0.28
C SER A 21 10.37 -9.37 -1.35
N ARG A 22 9.45 -10.28 -1.01
CA ARG A 22 8.38 -10.73 -1.91
C ARG A 22 7.41 -9.61 -2.31
N VAL A 23 6.98 -8.79 -1.35
CA VAL A 23 6.12 -7.61 -1.63
C VAL A 23 6.84 -6.62 -2.54
N ALA A 24 8.14 -6.38 -2.32
CA ALA A 24 8.95 -5.48 -3.16
C ALA A 24 9.10 -5.99 -4.60
N GLU A 25 9.23 -7.31 -4.80
CA GLU A 25 9.22 -7.92 -6.13
C GLU A 25 7.91 -7.66 -6.87
N VAL A 26 6.76 -7.86 -6.20
CA VAL A 26 5.44 -7.65 -6.80
C VAL A 26 5.20 -6.19 -7.14
N ILE A 27 5.56 -5.25 -6.26
CA ILE A 27 5.50 -3.82 -6.54
C ILE A 27 6.36 -3.47 -7.77
N THR A 28 7.55 -4.07 -7.88
CA THR A 28 8.43 -3.89 -9.04
C THR A 28 7.80 -4.47 -10.32
N ALA A 29 7.14 -5.62 -10.24
CA ALA A 29 6.44 -6.24 -11.37
C ALA A 29 5.25 -5.40 -11.84
N ILE A 30 4.45 -4.86 -10.92
CA ILE A 30 3.34 -3.94 -11.23
C ILE A 30 3.87 -2.70 -11.98
N ASN A 31 5.01 -2.14 -11.53
CA ASN A 31 5.65 -1.03 -12.24
C ASN A 31 6.13 -1.40 -13.64
N ALA A 32 6.72 -2.58 -13.79
CA ALA A 32 7.25 -3.06 -15.05
C ALA A 32 6.15 -3.34 -16.09
N SER A 33 4.94 -3.71 -15.64
CA SER A 33 3.75 -3.87 -16.49
C SER A 33 3.05 -2.53 -16.82
N THR A 34 3.51 -1.42 -16.23
CA THR A 34 3.12 -0.01 -16.40
C THR A 34 1.68 0.38 -16.05
N LEU A 35 1.60 1.38 -15.15
CA LEU A 35 0.57 2.42 -15.16
C LEU A 35 0.50 3.01 -16.59
N SER A 36 -0.67 2.92 -17.20
CA SER A 36 -0.97 3.54 -18.50
C SER A 36 -0.75 5.06 -18.45
N ALA A 37 -0.51 5.70 -19.60
CA ALA A 37 -0.40 7.16 -19.68
C ALA A 37 -1.61 7.90 -19.05
N ALA A 38 -2.80 7.29 -19.11
CA ALA A 38 -4.02 7.80 -18.48
C ALA A 38 -3.97 7.81 -16.94
N GLU A 39 -3.16 6.95 -16.33
CA GLU A 39 -2.98 6.89 -14.88
C GLU A 39 -1.95 7.91 -14.40
N MET A 40 -0.91 8.15 -15.20
CA MET A 40 -0.01 9.29 -14.99
C MET A 40 -0.75 10.63 -15.13
N GLU A 41 -1.70 10.75 -16.08
CA GLU A 41 -2.55 11.95 -16.23
C GLU A 41 -3.56 12.16 -15.09
N ARG A 42 -4.00 11.08 -14.43
CA ARG A 42 -4.88 11.16 -13.24
C ARG A 42 -4.14 11.56 -11.95
N GLY A 43 -2.85 11.84 -12.02
CA GLY A 43 -2.07 12.30 -10.87
C GLY A 43 -1.63 11.20 -9.92
N TYR A 44 -1.78 9.91 -10.30
CA TYR A 44 -1.14 8.83 -9.56
C TYR A 44 0.37 8.88 -9.79
N GLY A 45 1.08 9.60 -8.92
CA GLY A 45 2.53 9.51 -8.87
C GLY A 45 2.93 8.06 -8.59
N VAL A 46 3.97 7.57 -9.27
CA VAL A 46 4.52 6.21 -9.08
C VAL A 46 4.74 5.91 -7.59
N ILE A 47 5.19 6.91 -6.83
CA ILE A 47 5.44 6.85 -5.39
C ILE A 47 4.12 6.69 -4.59
N GLU A 48 3.09 7.45 -4.91
CA GLU A 48 1.79 7.34 -4.24
C GLU A 48 1.11 6.01 -4.52
N GLY A 49 1.25 5.49 -5.74
CA GLY A 49 0.75 4.17 -6.11
C GLY A 49 1.34 3.06 -5.25
N HIS A 50 2.65 3.10 -4.97
CA HIS A 50 3.32 2.09 -4.13
C HIS A 50 2.88 2.15 -2.69
N ALA A 51 2.78 3.36 -2.13
CA ALA A 51 2.37 3.52 -0.74
C ALA A 51 0.91 3.10 -0.53
N ARG A 52 0.00 3.44 -1.46
CA ARG A 52 -1.40 2.97 -1.47
C ARG A 52 -1.48 1.45 -1.55
N PHE A 53 -0.76 0.87 -2.51
CA PHE A 53 -0.71 -0.57 -2.72
C PHE A 53 -0.20 -1.30 -1.48
N LEU A 54 0.91 -0.84 -0.92
CA LEU A 54 1.49 -1.41 0.28
C LEU A 54 0.52 -1.33 1.46
N GLY A 55 -0.19 -0.20 1.59
CA GLY A 55 -1.25 -0.02 2.57
C GLY A 55 -2.34 -1.08 2.45
N ALA A 56 -2.84 -1.34 1.23
CA ALA A 56 -3.86 -2.37 0.99
C ALA A 56 -3.36 -3.77 1.38
N VAL A 57 -2.12 -4.12 0.99
CA VAL A 57 -1.52 -5.41 1.35
C VAL A 57 -1.42 -5.59 2.87
N ILE A 58 -1.00 -4.56 3.60
CA ILE A 58 -0.93 -4.60 5.07
C ILE A 58 -2.33 -4.80 5.68
N LEU A 59 -3.34 -4.07 5.18
CA LEU A 59 -4.70 -4.15 5.71
C LEU A 59 -5.30 -5.55 5.55
N LEU A 60 -5.23 -6.11 4.35
CA LEU A 60 -5.76 -7.44 4.07
C LEU A 60 -5.00 -8.52 4.84
N HIS A 61 -3.68 -8.40 4.95
CA HIS A 61 -2.89 -9.33 5.76
C HIS A 61 -3.30 -9.30 7.24
N ARG A 62 -3.63 -8.13 7.79
CA ARG A 62 -4.15 -7.99 9.17
C ARG A 62 -5.56 -8.55 9.33
N GLU A 63 -6.38 -8.51 8.30
CA GLU A 63 -7.72 -9.12 8.28
C GLU A 63 -7.66 -10.65 8.22
N GLY A 64 -6.48 -11.22 8.00
CA GLY A 64 -6.20 -12.65 8.04
C GLY A 64 -6.03 -13.29 6.65
N ASP A 65 -6.01 -12.48 5.59
CA ASP A 65 -5.77 -12.97 4.24
C ASP A 65 -4.33 -13.47 4.09
N ASP A 66 -4.18 -14.55 3.32
CA ASP A 66 -2.87 -15.07 2.98
C ASP A 66 -2.10 -14.06 2.12
N LEU A 67 -0.80 -13.89 2.42
CA LEU A 67 0.02 -12.91 1.74
C LEU A 67 0.17 -13.25 0.25
N GLU A 68 0.36 -14.51 -0.12
CA GLU A 68 0.52 -14.86 -1.54
C GLU A 68 -0.82 -14.68 -2.28
N GLU A 69 -1.95 -15.05 -1.69
CA GLU A 69 -3.27 -14.78 -2.30
C GLU A 69 -3.51 -13.28 -2.51
N THR A 70 -3.15 -12.46 -1.52
CA THR A 70 -3.22 -11.00 -1.61
C THR A 70 -2.32 -10.48 -2.74
N LEU A 71 -1.09 -10.99 -2.83
CA LEU A 71 -0.10 -10.59 -3.84
C LEU A 71 -0.44 -11.08 -5.25
N GLU A 72 -1.03 -12.26 -5.38
CA GLU A 72 -1.57 -12.77 -6.64
C GLU A 72 -2.73 -11.90 -7.12
N THR A 73 -3.69 -11.62 -6.24
CA THR A 73 -4.83 -10.72 -6.53
C THR A 73 -4.33 -9.35 -6.96
N ALA A 74 -3.38 -8.79 -6.22
CA ALA A 74 -2.69 -7.55 -6.54
C ALA A 74 -2.03 -7.53 -7.93
N THR A 75 -1.41 -8.64 -8.34
CA THR A 75 -0.69 -8.72 -9.63
C THR A 75 -1.65 -8.57 -10.80
N TRP A 76 -2.88 -9.06 -10.65
CA TRP A 76 -3.91 -9.02 -11.70
C TRP A 76 -4.83 -7.81 -11.58
N ASP A 77 -5.18 -7.42 -10.35
CA ASP A 77 -6.21 -6.42 -10.07
C ASP A 77 -5.92 -5.58 -8.81
N TRP A 78 -4.76 -4.94 -8.79
CA TRP A 78 -4.40 -4.00 -7.73
C TRP A 78 -5.42 -2.85 -7.56
N ARG A 79 -6.21 -2.52 -8.59
CA ARG A 79 -7.24 -1.48 -8.47
C ARG A 79 -8.43 -1.97 -7.66
N ASP A 80 -8.92 -3.17 -7.93
CA ASP A 80 -9.97 -3.78 -7.11
C ASP A 80 -9.47 -4.00 -5.67
N LEU A 81 -8.19 -4.29 -5.49
CA LEU A 81 -7.56 -4.32 -4.15
C LEU A 81 -7.66 -2.98 -3.42
N LEU A 82 -7.37 -1.86 -4.10
CA LEU A 82 -7.50 -0.52 -3.51
C LEU A 82 -8.96 -0.16 -3.23
N LEU A 83 -9.88 -0.50 -4.14
CA LEU A 83 -11.32 -0.29 -3.95
C LEU A 83 -11.86 -1.09 -2.76
N GLY A 84 -11.48 -2.37 -2.64
CA GLY A 84 -11.88 -3.24 -1.54
C GLY A 84 -11.40 -2.73 -0.18
N THR A 85 -10.28 -1.98 -0.15
CA THR A 85 -9.68 -1.43 1.08
C THR A 85 -10.02 0.03 1.34
N GLY A 86 -10.72 0.71 0.41
CA GLY A 86 -11.09 2.13 0.52
C GLY A 86 -9.93 3.10 0.30
N LEU A 87 -8.88 2.69 -0.41
CA LEU A 87 -7.64 3.45 -0.65
C LEU A 87 -7.58 4.08 -2.07
N GLU A 88 -8.66 4.01 -2.84
CA GLU A 88 -8.78 4.57 -4.18
C GLU A 88 -8.89 6.10 -4.22
N HIS A 89 -9.28 6.73 -3.10
CA HIS A 89 -9.59 8.15 -3.03
C HIS A 89 -8.39 9.02 -2.58
N GLU A 90 -8.47 10.34 -2.80
CA GLU A 90 -7.41 11.29 -2.41
C GLU A 90 -7.11 11.31 -0.90
N GLY A 91 -8.09 10.96 -0.06
CA GLY A 91 -7.95 10.88 1.40
C GLY A 91 -7.34 9.58 1.93
N TRP A 92 -6.82 8.71 1.06
CA TRP A 92 -6.24 7.42 1.44
C TRP A 92 -5.16 7.49 2.54
N PRO A 93 -4.30 8.53 2.66
CA PRO A 93 -3.27 8.52 3.71
C PRO A 93 -3.89 8.57 5.10
N SER A 94 -4.93 9.38 5.29
CA SER A 94 -5.63 9.52 6.57
C SER A 94 -6.41 8.24 6.91
N VAL A 95 -7.08 7.63 5.92
CA VAL A 95 -7.77 6.33 6.08
C VAL A 95 -6.77 5.23 6.47
N LEU A 96 -5.64 5.19 5.79
CA LEU A 96 -4.60 4.20 6.06
C LEU A 96 -3.96 4.43 7.44
N ALA A 97 -3.68 5.68 7.82
CA ALA A 97 -3.17 6.02 9.13
C ALA A 97 -4.14 5.59 10.24
N GLU A 98 -5.44 5.87 10.10
CA GLU A 98 -6.47 5.44 11.07
C GLU A 98 -6.48 3.91 11.23
N LYS A 99 -6.52 3.17 10.12
CA LYS A 99 -6.58 1.70 10.14
C LYS A 99 -5.29 1.04 10.64
N LEU A 100 -4.12 1.65 10.35
CA LEU A 100 -2.83 1.09 10.73
C LEU A 100 -2.32 1.55 12.09
N GLY A 101 -2.98 2.53 12.72
CA GLY A 101 -2.51 3.17 13.95
C GLY A 101 -1.37 4.18 13.71
N GLY A 102 -1.29 4.72 12.49
CA GLY A 102 -0.41 5.81 12.12
C GLY A 102 -0.89 7.18 12.61
N PRO A 103 -0.10 8.25 12.39
CA PRO A 103 -0.48 9.59 12.80
C PRO A 103 -1.71 10.06 12.02
N SER A 104 -2.83 10.26 12.71
CA SER A 104 -4.03 10.87 12.13
C SER A 104 -3.80 12.37 11.97
N ASP A 105 -4.35 13.01 10.93
CA ASP A 105 -4.39 14.47 10.84
C ASP A 105 -5.19 15.03 12.03
N GLY A 106 -4.48 15.33 13.13
CA GLY A 106 -5.06 15.66 14.42
C GLY A 106 -4.30 15.10 15.63
N ASP A 107 -3.38 14.16 15.43
CA ASP A 107 -2.49 13.67 16.47
C ASP A 107 -1.11 14.33 16.30
N PRO A 108 -0.84 15.49 16.94
CA PRO A 108 0.52 15.98 17.04
C PRO A 108 1.29 14.90 17.79
N LEU A 109 2.21 14.25 17.08
CA LEU A 109 3.30 13.42 17.61
C LEU A 109 3.31 13.41 19.14
N ARG A 110 2.87 12.31 19.74
CA ARG A 110 2.96 12.08 21.20
C ARG A 110 4.32 12.58 21.73
N GLY A 111 4.28 13.68 22.50
CA GLY A 111 5.28 14.06 23.51
C GLY A 111 6.63 14.57 23.01
#